data_AF-A0A5N6C5P4-F1
#
_entry.id   AF-A0A5N6C5P4-F1
#
_cell.length_a   1.000
_cell.length_b   1.000
_cell.length_c   1.000
_cell.angle_alpha   90.00
_cell.angle_beta   90.00
_cell.angle_gamma   90.00
#
_symmetry.space_group_name_H-M   'P 1'
#
loop_
_entity.id
_entity.type
_entity.pdbx_description
1 polymer ?
#
loop_
_entity_poly.entity_id
_entity_poly.type
_entity_poly.pdbx_seq_one_letter_code
_entity_poly.pdbx_strand_id
1 'polypeptide(L)'
;MPSIGQFAVRAVLAATLGATVLTSGSSTAFADDVQPEFWNYRCEYGRACVFQRDTGQVWNIEWCGNTGLHDYYNYAKAHGNAFKIFYEPIKNEYGRVVAQHWDYVAPWTERMLAGKELAIYVQVYC
;
A
#
# COMPACT_ATOMS: atom_id res chain seq x y z
N MET A 1 71.49 6.96 7.89
CA MET A 1 70.60 7.16 9.05
C MET A 1 70.85 8.55 9.62
N PRO A 2 69.96 9.53 9.39
CA PRO A 2 69.86 10.72 10.22
C PRO A 2 68.57 10.73 11.06
N SER A 3 68.69 11.40 12.19
CA SER A 3 67.81 11.45 13.35
C SER A 3 66.69 12.49 13.21
N ILE A 4 65.69 12.31 14.08
CA ILE A 4 64.37 12.94 14.16
C ILE A 4 64.48 14.40 14.66
N GLY A 5 63.87 15.34 13.94
CA GLY A 5 63.59 16.69 14.44
C GLY A 5 62.20 16.75 15.07
N GLN A 6 62.15 17.06 16.37
CA GLN A 6 60.92 17.23 17.15
C GLN A 6 60.11 18.44 16.66
N PHE A 7 58.80 18.26 16.47
CA PHE A 7 57.84 19.36 16.47
C PHE A 7 56.78 19.10 17.53
N ALA A 8 56.82 19.92 18.58
CA ALA A 8 55.87 19.92 19.66
C ALA A 8 54.65 20.79 19.33
N VAL A 9 53.49 20.14 19.43
CA VAL A 9 52.24 20.62 20.00
C VAL A 9 51.51 21.77 19.31
N ARG A 10 50.31 21.45 18.80
CA ARG A 10 49.08 22.20 19.15
C ARG A 10 47.89 21.24 19.21
N ALA A 11 47.39 21.05 20.42
CA ALA A 11 46.12 20.38 20.67
C ALA A 11 44.97 21.29 20.20
N VAL A 12 44.06 20.73 19.41
CA VAL A 12 42.69 21.24 19.30
C VAL A 12 41.78 20.02 19.32
N LEU A 13 41.13 19.78 20.46
CA LEU A 13 39.93 18.95 20.51
C LEU A 13 38.79 19.72 19.84
N ALA A 14 38.21 19.13 18.82
CA ALA A 14 36.82 19.38 18.45
C ALA A 14 36.20 18.03 18.11
N ALA A 15 35.52 17.45 19.09
CA ALA A 15 34.67 16.29 18.91
C ALA A 15 33.40 16.75 18.17
N THR A 16 33.25 16.36 16.91
CA THR A 16 31.96 16.43 16.20
C THR A 16 31.55 15.02 15.83
N LEU A 17 30.77 14.41 16.74
CA LEU A 17 29.91 13.27 16.42
C LEU A 17 28.79 13.79 15.52
N GLY A 18 28.88 13.48 14.23
CA GLY A 18 27.89 13.87 13.24
C GLY A 18 27.76 12.82 12.17
N ALA A 19 27.42 11.58 12.57
CA ALA A 19 26.99 10.55 11.63
C ALA A 19 25.54 10.85 11.23
N THR A 20 25.36 11.57 10.14
CA THR A 20 24.08 11.58 9.42
C THR A 20 24.22 10.70 8.19
N VAL A 21 23.91 9.41 8.38
CA VAL A 21 23.49 8.55 7.29
C VAL A 21 22.18 9.11 6.78
N LEU A 22 22.22 9.96 5.75
CA LEU A 22 21.05 10.20 4.93
C LEU A 22 20.88 8.95 4.07
N THR A 23 20.20 7.97 4.65
CA THR A 23 19.67 6.82 3.96
C THR A 23 18.94 7.30 2.73
N SER A 24 19.39 6.81 1.58
CA SER A 24 18.69 6.80 0.30
C SER A 24 17.20 6.50 0.50
N GLY A 25 16.39 7.56 0.52
CA GLY A 25 14.97 7.42 0.27
C GLY A 25 14.79 7.41 -1.24
N SER A 26 14.89 6.23 -1.86
CA SER A 26 14.31 6.04 -3.17
C SER A 26 12.82 6.33 -3.01
N SER A 27 12.39 7.53 -3.37
CA SER A 27 10.98 7.80 -3.59
C SER A 27 10.59 6.91 -4.76
N THR A 28 10.01 5.75 -4.46
CA THR A 28 9.19 5.03 -5.43
C THR A 28 8.02 5.97 -5.70
N ALA A 29 8.19 6.84 -6.69
CA ALA A 29 7.06 7.36 -7.43
C ALA A 29 6.37 6.11 -8.01
N PHE A 30 5.34 5.63 -7.32
CA PHE A 30 4.39 4.76 -7.97
C PHE A 30 3.75 5.64 -9.04
N ALA A 31 4.09 5.36 -10.29
CA ALA A 31 3.28 5.81 -11.39
C ALA A 31 1.86 5.39 -11.03
N ASP A 32 0.98 6.36 -10.88
CA ASP A 32 -0.45 6.15 -11.01
C ASP A 32 -0.64 5.81 -12.50
N ASP A 33 -0.26 4.58 -12.87
CA ASP A 33 -0.60 4.02 -14.16
C ASP A 33 -2.12 4.11 -14.19
N VAL A 34 -2.63 4.94 -15.09
CA VAL A 34 -4.05 5.00 -15.40
C VAL A 34 -4.38 3.64 -16.02
N GLN A 35 -4.70 2.66 -15.17
CA GLN A 35 -4.90 1.29 -15.59
C GLN A 35 -6.31 1.16 -16.19
N PRO A 36 -6.53 0.30 -17.21
CA PRO A 36 -7.85 0.11 -17.78
C PRO A 36 -8.80 -0.48 -16.73
N GLU A 37 -9.60 0.39 -16.14
CA GLU A 37 -10.71 0.04 -15.27
C GLU A 37 -11.88 -0.33 -16.18
N PHE A 38 -12.40 -1.56 -16.09
CA PHE A 38 -13.66 -1.84 -16.77
C PHE A 38 -14.67 -2.60 -15.90
N TRP A 39 -15.83 -1.98 -15.80
CA TRP A 39 -17.02 -2.55 -15.18
C TRP A 39 -17.59 -3.64 -16.08
N ASN A 40 -17.90 -4.78 -15.49
CA ASN A 40 -18.50 -5.92 -16.17
C ASN A 40 -19.68 -6.46 -15.33
N TYR A 41 -20.49 -7.34 -15.91
CA TYR A 41 -21.57 -8.04 -15.21
C TYR A 41 -21.07 -9.29 -14.47
N ARG A 42 -19.81 -9.68 -14.66
CA ARG A 42 -19.21 -10.87 -14.04
C ARG A 42 -17.76 -10.64 -13.64
N CYS A 43 -17.31 -11.46 -12.69
CA CYS A 43 -15.91 -11.56 -12.34
C CYS A 43 -15.20 -12.50 -13.33
N GLU A 44 -14.18 -12.00 -14.00
CA GLU A 44 -13.41 -12.74 -15.00
C GLU A 44 -12.40 -13.69 -14.36
N TYR A 45 -12.14 -14.79 -15.08
CA TYR A 45 -11.17 -15.78 -14.64
C TYR A 45 -9.75 -15.17 -14.62
N GLY A 46 -8.97 -15.49 -13.59
CA GLY A 46 -7.63 -14.92 -13.41
C GLY A 46 -7.63 -13.55 -12.71
N ARG A 47 -8.79 -13.00 -12.30
CA ARG A 47 -8.90 -11.63 -11.76
C ARG A 47 -9.32 -11.59 -10.30
N ALA A 48 -8.93 -10.51 -9.64
CA ALA A 48 -9.54 -10.04 -8.41
C ALA A 48 -10.74 -9.15 -8.76
N CYS A 49 -11.85 -9.32 -8.05
CA CYS A 49 -13.08 -8.60 -8.36
C CYS A 49 -13.79 -8.13 -7.11
N VAL A 50 -14.40 -6.95 -7.21
CA VAL A 50 -15.28 -6.37 -6.18
C VAL A 50 -16.61 -5.98 -6.80
N PHE A 51 -17.69 -6.17 -6.06
CA PHE A 51 -19.06 -5.95 -6.53
C PHE A 51 -19.60 -4.70 -5.85
N GLN A 52 -19.89 -3.67 -6.65
CA GLN A 52 -20.39 -2.41 -6.13
C GLN A 52 -21.78 -2.62 -5.56
N ARG A 53 -21.99 -2.11 -4.34
CA ARG A 53 -23.20 -2.38 -3.56
C ARG A 53 -24.46 -1.91 -4.27
N ASP A 54 -24.43 -0.71 -4.84
CA ASP A 54 -25.65 0.00 -5.25
C ASP A 54 -26.06 -0.33 -6.71
N THR A 55 -25.10 -0.53 -7.61
CA THR A 55 -25.40 -0.91 -9.00
C THR A 55 -25.34 -2.42 -9.26
N GLY A 56 -24.68 -3.18 -8.38
CA GLY A 56 -24.36 -4.59 -8.62
C GLY A 56 -23.32 -4.81 -9.73
N GLN A 57 -22.71 -3.75 -10.26
CA GLN A 57 -21.63 -3.88 -11.25
C GLN A 57 -20.40 -4.52 -10.63
N VAL A 58 -19.68 -5.30 -11.44
CA VAL A 58 -18.46 -5.99 -11.03
C VAL A 58 -17.27 -5.22 -11.57
N TRP A 59 -16.42 -4.77 -10.66
CA TRP A 59 -15.12 -4.22 -11.03
C TRP A 59 -14.12 -5.36 -11.15
N ASN A 60 -13.53 -5.55 -12.33
CA ASN A 60 -12.43 -6.50 -12.56
C ASN A 60 -11.09 -5.76 -12.43
N ILE A 61 -10.28 -6.14 -11.46
CA ILE A 61 -8.99 -5.51 -11.22
C ILE A 61 -7.96 -6.18 -12.14
N GLU A 62 -7.44 -5.41 -13.09
CA GLU A 62 -6.65 -5.94 -14.20
C GLU A 62 -5.18 -6.25 -13.85
N TRP A 63 -4.63 -5.69 -12.77
CA TRP A 63 -3.20 -5.80 -12.50
C TRP A 63 -2.91 -6.06 -11.02
N CYS A 64 -1.67 -6.47 -10.77
CA CYS A 64 -1.13 -6.69 -9.44
C CYS A 64 -0.70 -5.35 -8.83
N GLY A 65 -0.69 -5.25 -7.51
CA GLY A 65 -0.36 -4.00 -6.81
C GLY A 65 -1.61 -3.26 -6.34
N ASN A 66 -1.50 -1.95 -6.19
CA ASN A 66 -2.54 -1.12 -5.59
C ASN A 66 -3.39 -0.44 -6.65
N THR A 67 -4.72 -0.53 -6.52
CA THR A 67 -5.69 0.15 -7.39
C THR A 67 -6.69 0.91 -6.51
N GLY A 68 -7.00 2.16 -6.86
CA GLY A 68 -8.03 2.95 -6.18
C GLY A 68 -9.43 2.35 -6.40
N LEU A 69 -10.30 2.47 -5.39
CA LEU A 69 -11.70 2.03 -5.48
C LEU A 69 -12.66 3.18 -5.18
N HIS A 70 -12.47 3.86 -4.05
CA HIS A 70 -13.27 5.01 -3.60
C HIS A 70 -14.81 4.82 -3.67
N ASP A 71 -15.30 3.64 -3.30
CA ASP A 71 -16.73 3.31 -3.34
C ASP A 71 -17.13 2.22 -2.31
N TYR A 72 -18.40 1.84 -2.27
CA TYR A 72 -18.96 0.82 -1.38
C TYR A 72 -19.19 -0.49 -2.11
N TYR A 73 -18.67 -1.58 -1.54
CA TYR A 73 -18.74 -2.92 -2.10
C TYR A 73 -19.30 -3.90 -1.09
N ASN A 74 -20.15 -4.83 -1.52
CA ASN A 74 -20.82 -5.80 -0.65
C ASN A 74 -20.29 -7.24 -0.84
N TYR A 75 -19.52 -7.48 -1.89
CA TYR A 75 -19.02 -8.81 -2.21
C TYR A 75 -17.68 -8.73 -2.94
N ALA A 76 -16.84 -9.74 -2.74
CA ALA A 76 -15.53 -9.83 -3.35
C ALA A 76 -15.19 -11.27 -3.74
N LYS A 77 -14.45 -11.42 -4.83
CA LYS A 77 -14.05 -12.73 -5.35
C LYS A 77 -12.66 -12.69 -5.97
N ALA A 78 -11.86 -13.70 -5.64
CA ALA A 78 -10.52 -13.91 -6.20
C ALA A 78 -10.54 -15.15 -7.10
N HIS A 79 -10.46 -14.96 -8.42
CA HIS A 79 -10.22 -16.06 -9.36
C HIS A 79 -8.72 -16.18 -9.65
N GLY A 80 -7.94 -16.65 -8.69
CA GLY A 80 -6.49 -16.81 -8.83
C GLY A 80 -5.70 -15.90 -7.91
N ASN A 81 -5.61 -14.61 -8.21
CA ASN A 81 -4.81 -13.69 -7.41
C ASN A 81 -5.51 -13.33 -6.09
N ALA A 82 -4.81 -13.53 -4.97
CA ALA A 82 -5.29 -13.07 -3.67
C ALA A 82 -5.32 -11.55 -3.63
N PHE A 83 -6.10 -10.95 -2.74
CA PHE A 83 -6.05 -9.50 -2.56
C PHE A 83 -6.53 -9.05 -1.18
N LYS A 84 -6.16 -7.81 -0.82
CA LYS A 84 -6.72 -7.09 0.32
C LYS A 84 -7.50 -5.88 -0.15
N ILE A 85 -8.71 -5.69 0.38
CA ILE A 85 -9.47 -4.46 0.24
C ILE A 85 -9.22 -3.63 1.47
N PHE A 86 -8.87 -2.36 1.30
CA PHE A 86 -8.65 -1.42 2.39
C PHE A 86 -9.79 -0.43 2.45
N TYR A 87 -10.35 -0.25 3.64
CA TYR A 87 -11.42 0.70 3.91
C TYR A 87 -10.89 1.95 4.59
N GLU A 88 -11.76 2.96 4.73
CA GLU A 88 -11.46 4.11 5.57
C GLU A 88 -10.95 3.66 6.95
N PRO A 89 -9.81 4.21 7.39
CA PRO A 89 -9.21 3.78 8.64
C PRO A 89 -10.11 4.17 9.81
N ILE A 90 -10.12 3.33 10.83
CA ILE A 90 -10.91 3.58 12.05
C ILE A 90 -10.26 4.76 12.78
N LYS A 91 -11.06 5.80 13.03
CA LYS A 91 -10.65 7.00 13.76
C LYS A 91 -11.32 7.05 15.14
N ASN A 92 -10.63 7.61 16.13
CA ASN A 92 -11.23 7.94 17.42
C ASN A 92 -12.03 9.25 17.36
N GLU A 93 -12.63 9.65 18.49
CA GLU A 93 -13.40 10.91 18.62
C GLU A 93 -12.61 12.18 18.28
N TYR A 94 -11.27 12.12 18.35
CA TYR A 94 -10.35 13.21 18.00
C TYR A 94 -9.90 13.18 16.53
N GLY A 95 -10.47 12.30 15.71
CA GLY A 95 -10.10 12.15 14.30
C GLY A 95 -8.77 11.45 14.05
N ARG A 96 -8.13 10.87 15.07
CA ARG A 96 -6.85 10.16 14.94
C ARG A 96 -7.09 8.72 14.51
N VAL A 97 -6.35 8.26 13.51
CA VAL A 97 -6.35 6.85 13.08
C VAL A 97 -5.85 5.97 14.23
N VAL A 98 -6.66 4.99 14.62
CA VAL A 98 -6.34 4.01 15.67
C VAL A 98 -6.09 2.61 15.11
N ALA A 99 -6.67 2.29 13.96
CA ALA A 99 -6.46 1.02 13.29
C ALA A 99 -6.69 1.14 11.78
N GLN A 100 -5.99 0.29 11.03
CA GLN A 100 -6.32 0.02 9.63
C GLN A 100 -7.49 -0.95 9.59
N HIS A 101 -8.38 -0.76 8.61
CA HIS A 101 -9.49 -1.66 8.38
C HIS A 101 -9.38 -2.27 6.99
N TRP A 102 -9.39 -3.59 6.91
CA TRP A 102 -9.17 -4.30 5.67
C TRP A 102 -9.78 -5.68 5.69
N ASP A 103 -10.10 -6.17 4.50
CA ASP A 103 -10.56 -7.52 4.25
C ASP A 103 -9.61 -8.25 3.32
N TYR A 104 -9.22 -9.48 3.69
CA TYR A 104 -8.45 -10.37 2.81
C TYR A 104 -9.37 -11.34 2.07
N VAL A 105 -9.05 -11.58 0.81
CA VAL A 105 -9.69 -12.56 -0.07
C VAL A 105 -8.59 -13.50 -0.60
N ALA A 106 -8.67 -14.78 -0.22
CA ALA A 106 -7.68 -15.77 -0.60
C ALA A 106 -7.86 -16.23 -2.05
N PRO A 107 -6.82 -16.79 -2.72
CA PRO A 107 -6.93 -17.36 -4.06
C PRO A 107 -8.10 -18.33 -4.19
N TRP A 108 -8.88 -18.20 -5.26
CA TRP A 108 -10.01 -19.09 -5.57
C TRP A 108 -11.12 -19.08 -4.52
N THR A 109 -11.22 -18.00 -3.74
CA THR A 109 -12.27 -17.82 -2.73
C THR A 109 -13.11 -16.59 -3.02
N GLU A 110 -14.22 -16.49 -2.29
CA GLU A 110 -15.15 -15.37 -2.33
C GLU A 110 -15.63 -15.07 -0.91
N ARG A 111 -16.05 -13.83 -0.69
CA ARG A 111 -16.59 -13.42 0.60
C ARG A 111 -17.59 -12.27 0.49
N MET A 112 -18.54 -12.29 1.42
CA MET A 112 -19.38 -11.13 1.71
C MET A 112 -18.53 -10.06 2.43
N LEU A 113 -18.74 -8.81 2.04
CA LEU A 113 -18.19 -7.63 2.69
C LEU A 113 -19.30 -6.95 3.50
N ALA A 114 -18.93 -6.10 4.46
CA ALA A 114 -19.91 -5.41 5.30
C ALA A 114 -20.82 -4.46 4.50
N GLY A 115 -20.40 -3.99 3.32
CA GLY A 115 -21.19 -3.14 2.43
C GLY A 115 -21.41 -1.70 2.91
N LYS A 116 -21.05 -1.38 4.15
CA LYS A 116 -21.30 -0.05 4.76
C LYS A 116 -20.06 0.83 4.83
N GLU A 117 -18.90 0.28 4.50
CA GLU A 117 -17.60 0.92 4.65
C GLU A 117 -17.08 1.35 3.29
N LEU A 118 -16.57 2.58 3.21
CA LEU A 118 -15.97 3.11 1.99
C LEU A 118 -14.63 2.39 1.77
N ALA A 119 -14.54 1.62 0.69
CA ALA A 119 -13.29 1.03 0.24
C ALA A 119 -12.47 2.09 -0.49
N ILE A 120 -11.23 2.29 -0.06
CA ILE A 120 -10.35 3.33 -0.61
C ILE A 120 -9.51 2.76 -1.74
N TYR A 121 -8.91 1.59 -1.53
CA TYR A 121 -8.08 0.91 -2.52
C TYR A 121 -8.05 -0.60 -2.28
N VAL A 122 -7.54 -1.32 -3.26
CA VAL A 122 -7.31 -2.76 -3.22
C VAL A 122 -5.84 -3.05 -3.52
N GLN A 123 -5.25 -4.03 -2.85
CA GLN A 123 -3.92 -4.56 -3.12
C GLN A 123 -4.02 -5.99 -3.62
N VAL A 124 -3.71 -6.23 -4.88
CA VAL A 124 -3.71 -7.57 -5.51
C VAL A 124 -2.33 -8.19 -5.45
N TYR A 125 -2.26 -9.44 -4.99
CA TYR A 125 -1.03 -10.22 -4.88
C TYR A 125 -0.92 -11.21 -6.05
N CYS A 126 0.13 -11.00 -6.82
CA CYS A 126 0.72 -11.89 -7.79
C CYS A 126 2.20 -12.04 -7.39
#